data_AF-A0A7Y7D0H0-F1
#
_entry.id   AF-A0A7Y7D0H0-F1
#
_cell.length_a   1.000
_cell.length_b   1.000
_cell.length_c   1.000
_cell.angle_alpha   90.00
_cell.angle_beta   90.00
_cell.angle_gamma   90.00
#
_symmetry.space_group_name_H-M   'P 1'
#
loop_
_entity.id
_entity.type
_entity.pdbx_description
1 polymer ?
#
loop_
_entity_poly.entity_id
_entity_poly.type
_entity_poly.pdbx_seq_one_letter_code
_entity_poly.pdbx_strand_id
1 'polypeptide(L)' 'MHHQIPKLKGGKGGPTVLLHDICHREIHATLTEAELARDFNTPEALQAHPRLAKFIAWVQKRPPDFRSRVPGKRRKR' A
#
# COMPACT_ATOMS: atom_id res chain seq x y z
N MET A 1 3.24 -6.29 -8.73
CA MET A 1 3.96 -5.04 -9.06
C MET A 1 3.09 -3.87 -8.64
N HIS A 2 3.59 -2.98 -7.80
CA HIS A 2 2.88 -1.79 -7.33
C HIS A 2 3.48 -0.54 -7.94
N HIS A 3 2.64 0.39 -8.40
CA HIS A 3 3.10 1.68 -8.90
C HIS A 3 3.03 2.68 -7.75
N GLN A 4 4.16 3.28 -7.40
CA GLN A 4 4.22 4.29 -6.33
C GLN A 4 3.37 5.52 -6.67
N ILE A 5 3.34 5.90 -7.95
CA ILE A 5 2.39 6.86 -8.50
C ILE A 5 1.40 6.07 -9.37
N PRO A 6 0.09 6.07 -9.06
CA PRO A 6 -0.90 5.37 -9.88
C PRO A 6 -0.84 5.79 -11.36
N LYS A 7 -0.99 4.83 -12.28
CA LYS A 7 -0.94 5.10 -13.73
C LYS A 7 -1.95 6.19 -14.14
N LEU A 8 -3.13 6.18 -13.53
CA LEU A 8 -4.20 7.16 -13.75
C LEU A 8 -3.87 8.58 -13.26
N LYS A 9 -2.80 8.74 -12.48
CA LYS A 9 -2.26 10.02 -12.00
C LYS A 9 -0.94 10.40 -12.67
N GLY A 10 -0.65 9.82 -13.84
CA GLY A 10 0.56 10.14 -14.61
C GLY A 10 1.78 9.27 -14.27
N GLY A 11 1.65 8.26 -13.41
CA GLY A 11 2.76 7.38 -13.04
C GLY A 11 3.16 6.31 -14.08
N LYS A 12 2.77 6.47 -15.34
CA LYS A 12 3.13 5.53 -16.41
C LYS A 12 4.64 5.61 -16.68
N GLY A 13 5.37 4.52 -16.44
CA GLY A 13 6.84 4.49 -16.49
C GLY A 13 7.53 5.04 -15.24
N GLY A 14 6.77 5.37 -14.20
CA GLY A 14 7.30 5.79 -12.90
C GLY A 14 7.85 4.63 -12.07
N PRO A 15 8.40 4.93 -10.88
CA PRO A 15 8.99 3.92 -10.02
C PRO A 15 7.95 2.88 -9.58
N THR A 16 8.33 1.62 -9.72
CA THR A 16 7.51 0.48 -9.32
C THR A 16 8.26 -0.40 -8.35
N VAL A 17 7.54 -0.93 -7.38
CA VAL A 17 8.08 -1.84 -6.38
C VAL A 17 7.40 -3.20 -6.47
N LEU A 18 8.19 -4.26 -6.27
CA LEU A 18 7.66 -5.59 -6.09
C LEU A 18 7.12 -5.69 -4.66
N LEU A 19 5.84 -6.05 -4.55
CA LEU A 19 5.15 -6.26 -3.28
C LEU A 19 4.34 -7.55 -3.37
N HIS A 20 4.19 -8.21 -2.23
CA HIS A 20 3.22 -9.29 -2.07
C HIS A 20 1.80 -8.80 -2.36
N ASP A 21 0.92 -9.72 -2.79
CA ASP A 21 -0.50 -9.41 -3.05
C ASP A 21 -1.17 -8.78 -1.81
N ILE A 22 -0.93 -9.34 -0.62
CA ILE A 22 -1.52 -8.83 0.62
C ILE A 22 -1.08 -7.39 0.92
N CYS A 23 0.21 -7.06 0.70
CA CYS A 23 0.73 -5.71 0.91
C CYS A 23 0.13 -4.73 -0.08
N HIS A 24 0.03 -5.13 -1.35
CA HIS A 24 -0.62 -4.33 -2.39
C HIS A 24 -2.08 -4.02 -2.04
N ARG A 25 -2.83 -5.02 -1.59
CA ARG A 25 -4.24 -4.88 -1.22
C ARG A 25 -4.43 -4.00 0.02
N GLU A 26 -3.55 -4.07 1.03
CA GLU A 26 -3.65 -3.20 2.20
C GLU A 26 -3.41 -1.72 1.85
N ILE A 27 -2.47 -1.43 0.96
CA ILE A 27 -2.20 -0.06 0.50
C ILE A 27 -3.46 0.53 -0.14
N HIS A 28 -4.07 -0.19 -1.09
CA HIS A 28 -5.30 0.27 -1.76
C HIS A 28 -6.56 0.21 -0.89
N ALA A 29 -6.58 -0.61 0.17
CA ALA A 29 -7.65 -0.61 1.16
C ALA A 29 -7.53 0.57 2.16
N THR A 30 -6.35 1.17 2.27
CA THR A 30 -6.05 2.25 3.20
C THR A 30 -6.12 3.61 2.52
N LEU A 31 -5.43 3.76 1.39
CA LEU A 31 -5.23 5.02 0.69
C LEU A 31 -5.94 5.03 -0.66
N THR A 32 -6.48 6.19 -1.03
CA THR A 32 -6.92 6.46 -2.41
C THR A 32 -5.74 6.66 -3.33
N GLU A 33 -5.98 6.54 -4.64
CA GLU A 33 -4.97 6.87 -5.65
C GLU A 33 -4.49 8.33 -5.57
N ALA A 34 -5.35 9.25 -5.13
CA ALA A 34 -4.98 10.66 -4.95
C ALA A 34 -4.05 10.86 -3.75
N GLU A 35 -4.35 10.22 -2.62
CA GLU A 35 -3.49 10.24 -1.41
C GLU A 35 -2.13 9.57 -1.72
N LEU A 36 -2.13 8.45 -2.45
CA LEU A 36 -0.90 7.79 -2.90
C LEU A 36 -0.05 8.71 -3.77
N ALA A 37 -0.64 9.36 -4.78
CA ALA A 37 0.12 10.20 -5.69
C ALA A 37 0.71 11.46 -5.01
N ARG A 38 0.01 12.04 -4.03
CA ARG A 38 0.37 13.31 -3.39
C ARG A 38 1.29 13.14 -2.19
N ASP A 39 0.90 12.27 -1.26
CA ASP A 39 1.47 12.26 0.10
C ASP A 39 2.19 10.95 0.43
N PHE A 40 1.92 9.87 -0.33
CA PHE A 40 2.40 8.51 -0.03
C PHE A 40 3.06 7.80 -1.23
N ASN A 41 3.77 8.55 -2.07
CA ASN A 41 4.43 8.03 -3.27
C ASN A 41 5.83 7.46 -3.00
N THR A 42 6.25 7.30 -1.75
CA THR A 42 7.51 6.66 -1.37
C THR A 42 7.30 5.56 -0.31
N PRO A 43 8.19 4.55 -0.24
CA PRO A 43 8.13 3.53 0.80
C PRO A 43 8.19 4.10 2.23
N GLU A 44 8.95 5.17 2.45
CA GLU A 44 9.10 5.82 3.75
C GLU A 44 7.79 6.50 4.16
N ALA A 45 7.13 7.18 3.22
CA ALA A 45 5.83 7.79 3.47
C ALA A 45 4.77 6.72 3.78
N LEU A 46 4.76 5.61 3.05
CA LEU A 46 3.87 4.48 3.34
C LEU A 46 4.11 3.90 4.74
N GLN A 47 5.37 3.76 5.16
CA GLN A 47 5.72 3.29 6.50
C GLN A 47 5.30 4.28 7.61
N ALA A 48 5.31 5.59 7.34
CA ALA A 48 4.86 6.60 8.28
C ALA A 48 3.33 6.59 8.51
N HIS A 49 2.53 6.02 7.60
CA HIS A 49 1.08 5.99 7.77
C HIS A 49 0.68 5.05 8.92
N PRO A 50 -0.02 5.52 9.98
CA PRO A 50 -0.23 4.74 11.21
C PRO A 50 -0.89 3.36 11.03
N ARG A 51 -1.82 3.26 10.07
CA ARG A 51 -2.45 1.96 9.74
C ARG A 51 -1.48 1.01 9.02
N LEU A 52 -0.69 1.54 8.10
CA LEU A 52 0.25 0.75 7.33
C LEU A 52 1.42 0.33 8.23
N ALA A 53 1.92 1.21 9.10
CA ALA A 53 2.94 0.86 10.11
C ALA A 53 2.53 -0.37 10.95
N LYS A 54 1.30 -0.39 11.46
CA LYS A 54 0.75 -1.53 12.22
C LYS A 54 0.65 -2.79 11.37
N PHE A 55 0.22 -2.65 10.12
CA PHE A 55 0.16 -3.77 9.19
C PHE A 55 1.55 -4.30 8.83
N ILE A 56 2.54 -3.44 8.59
CA ILE A 56 3.92 -3.81 8.27
C ILE A 56 4.55 -4.56 9.45
N ALA A 57 4.40 -4.01 10.68
CA ALA A 57 4.89 -4.65 11.90
C ALA A 57 4.26 -6.03 12.16
N TRP A 58 3.04 -6.24 11.67
CA TRP A 58 2.37 -7.53 11.63
C TRP A 58 2.95 -8.37 10.47
N VAL A 59 2.74 -8.03 9.21
CA VAL A 59 3.09 -8.88 8.05
C VAL A 59 4.56 -9.30 8.02
N GLN A 60 5.49 -8.49 8.56
CA GLN A 60 6.93 -8.83 8.61
C GLN A 60 7.24 -10.12 9.39
N LYS A 61 6.35 -10.57 10.30
CA LYS A 61 6.56 -11.81 11.06
C LYS A 61 6.00 -13.06 10.35
N ARG A 62 5.57 -12.94 9.10
CA ARG A 62 4.85 -13.98 8.34
C ARG A 62 5.76 -14.48 7.21
N PRO A 63 5.60 -15.73 6.75
CA PRO A 63 6.39 -16.24 5.63
C PRO A 63 6.07 -15.47 4.33
N PRO A 64 6.99 -15.44 3.34
CA PRO A 64 6.79 -14.70 2.08
C PRO A 64 5.53 -15.12 1.31
N ASP A 65 5.16 -16.40 1.40
CA ASP A 65 3.98 -16.96 0.71
C ASP A 65 2.66 -16.76 1.46
N PHE A 66 2.69 -16.02 2.58
CA PHE A 66 1.52 -15.83 3.43
C PHE A 66 0.40 -15.07 2.72
N ARG A 67 -0.79 -15.68 2.71
CA ARG A 67 -2.02 -15.09 2.16
C ARG A 67 -3.04 -14.90 3.27
N SER A 68 -3.63 -13.71 3.34
CA SER A 68 -4.72 -13.40 4.25
C SER A 68 -5.65 -12.37 3.63
N ARG A 69 -6.88 -12.30 4.15
CA ARG A 69 -7.88 -11.33 3.70
C ARG A 69 -7.57 -9.97 4.30
N VAL A 70 -7.41 -8.98 3.42
CA VAL A 70 -7.36 -7.57 3.81
C VAL A 70 -8.80 -7.05 4.02
N PRO A 71 -9.15 -6.56 5.21
CA PRO A 71 -10.44 -5.89 5.43
C PRO A 71 -10.54 -4.65 4.54
N GLY A 72 -11.67 -4.50 3.86
CA GLY A 72 -11.92 -3.36 2.96
C GLY A 72 -11.86 -2.00 3.68
N LYS A 73 -11.87 -0.93 2.88
CA LYS A 73 -11.81 0.45 3.39
C LYS A 73 -12.91 0.66 4.45
N ARG A 74 -12.52 0.82 5.71
CA ARG A 74 -13.47 1.17 6.78
C ARG A 74 -14.12 2.49 6.38
N ARG A 75 -15.45 2.50 6.24
CA ARG A 75 -16.21 3.75 6.07
C ARG A 75 -15.87 4.64 7.27
N LYS A 76 -15.35 5.85 7.01
CA LYS A 76 -15.30 6.89 8.04
C LYS A 76 -16.77 7.17 8.40
N ARG A 77 -17.18 6.79 9.62
CA ARG A 77 -18.46 7.19 10.22
C ARG A 77 -18.39 8.64 10.62
#